data_AF-A0A6P6JAV9-F1
#
_entry.id   AF-A0A6P6JAV9-F1
#
_cell.length_a   1.000
_cell.length_b   1.000
_cell.length_c   1.000
_cell.angle_alpha   90.00
_cell.angle_beta   90.00
_cell.angle_gamma   90.00
#
_symmetry.space_group_name_H-M   'P 1'
#
loop_
_entity.id
_entity.type
_entity.pdbx_description
1 polymer ?
#
loop_
_entity_poly.entity_id
_entity_poly.type
_entity_poly.pdbx_seq_one_letter_code
_entity_poly.pdbx_strand_id
1 'polypeptide(L)'
;MEGRLRHDTRFSYIFRSSLPSSNLTTDSVNATHVFSVFDGCEEMVAGVVFDLAIQCFNVIIGIPANILVLANLIKTRNEPLTSDIFLGCLAFMDAYFGFMTIVAFLNFYHWKSTMGWRSMKFSYGVKDTSGPLFLSCVCLDRFIAVLFPIAFGQLKAIKYRIGLTIVVLLLTFAYASAKTVGGLPNFEKVFTGEVLFAFTWMVVCNVAILWALKRSRGSGKDEMNPMKRKAFKMVLSILIIIISNYLPPVALFPFEDHYPHKVFTCYVQPVCFAFVNISSTIQPLTYLSRLEKVPFLPESCVERLSCKEKEKPSNK
;
A
#
# COMPACT_ATOMS: atom_id res chain seq x y z
N MET A 1 16.65 -42.15 29.72
CA MET A 1 15.57 -41.48 28.96
C MET A 1 15.81 -39.99 29.06
N GLU A 2 16.74 -39.49 28.25
CA GLU A 2 17.13 -38.09 28.14
C GLU A 2 16.83 -37.66 26.71
N GLY A 3 15.96 -36.67 26.55
CA GLY A 3 15.58 -36.10 25.27
C GLY A 3 15.73 -34.59 25.33
N ARG A 4 16.86 -34.10 24.82
CA ARG A 4 17.20 -32.68 24.61
C ARG A 4 16.05 -31.91 23.96
N LEU A 5 15.60 -30.83 24.60
CA LEU A 5 15.02 -29.67 23.92
C LEU A 5 15.97 -28.49 24.14
N ARG A 6 16.92 -28.36 23.20
CA ARG A 6 17.75 -27.17 23.01
C ARG A 6 16.80 -25.99 22.81
N HIS A 7 16.64 -25.16 23.84
CA HIS A 7 16.05 -23.83 23.69
C HIS A 7 16.99 -22.99 22.83
N ASP A 8 16.56 -22.79 21.58
CA ASP A 8 17.26 -22.06 20.54
C ASP A 8 17.49 -20.61 20.96
N THR A 9 18.75 -20.26 21.17
CA THR A 9 19.25 -18.93 21.59
C THR A 9 19.31 -17.95 20.39
N ARG A 10 18.32 -18.01 19.49
CA ARG A 10 18.27 -17.24 18.22
C ARG A 10 17.14 -16.21 18.11
N PHE A 11 16.52 -15.82 19.22
CA PHE A 11 15.36 -14.90 19.20
C PHE A 11 15.69 -13.42 19.45
N SER A 12 16.96 -13.01 19.31
CA SER A 12 17.45 -11.64 19.56
C SER A 12 17.86 -10.88 18.29
N TYR A 13 17.17 -11.08 17.16
CA TYR A 13 17.56 -10.52 15.87
C TYR A 13 16.56 -9.55 15.24
N ILE A 14 15.89 -8.73 16.06
CA ILE A 14 15.30 -7.47 15.56
C ILE A 14 15.85 -6.24 16.30
N PHE A 15 16.58 -6.42 17.40
CA PHE A 15 17.35 -5.35 18.03
C PHE A 15 18.61 -5.95 18.69
N ARG A 16 19.71 -6.05 17.95
CA ARG A 16 21.05 -6.17 18.55
C ARG A 16 22.03 -5.31 17.76
N SER A 17 22.11 -4.05 18.19
CA SER A 17 23.32 -3.25 18.03
C SER A 17 24.49 -3.99 18.71
N SER A 18 25.62 -4.02 18.03
CA SER A 18 26.93 -4.37 18.59
C SER A 18 27.23 -3.48 19.80
N LEU A 19 27.47 -4.07 20.97
CA LEU A 19 28.20 -3.44 22.07
C LEU A 19 29.54 -4.16 22.25
N PRO A 20 30.64 -3.43 22.51
CA PRO A 20 31.93 -4.03 22.80
C PRO A 20 31.91 -4.69 24.18
N SER A 21 32.72 -5.74 24.32
CA SER A 21 32.90 -6.54 25.52
C SER A 21 33.43 -5.72 26.70
N SER A 22 32.67 -5.67 27.80
CA SER A 22 33.23 -5.46 29.14
C SER A 22 32.33 -6.04 30.24
N ASN A 23 32.89 -7.05 30.89
CA ASN A 23 32.72 -7.52 32.28
C ASN A 23 31.33 -7.79 32.87
N LEU A 24 31.08 -9.10 32.98
CA LEU A 24 30.35 -9.86 34.00
C LEU A 24 30.11 -9.14 35.34
N THR A 25 28.84 -8.85 35.66
CA THR A 25 28.30 -8.99 37.02
C THR A 25 26.88 -9.54 36.95
N THR A 26 26.68 -10.61 37.71
CA THR A 26 25.49 -11.42 37.86
C THR A 26 24.41 -10.63 38.60
N ASP A 27 23.30 -10.32 37.94
CA ASP A 27 22.03 -10.06 38.63
C ASP A 27 20.89 -10.66 37.80
N SER A 28 20.37 -11.77 38.30
CA SER A 28 19.22 -12.50 37.77
C SER A 28 17.94 -11.74 38.09
N VAL A 29 17.53 -10.83 37.21
CA VAL A 29 16.17 -10.27 37.23
C VAL A 29 15.29 -11.11 36.32
N ASN A 30 14.35 -11.87 36.91
CA ASN A 30 13.21 -12.48 36.24
C ASN A 30 12.27 -11.39 35.71
N ALA A 31 12.71 -10.62 34.71
CA ALA A 31 11.85 -9.70 34.00
C ALA A 31 11.12 -10.49 32.91
N THR A 32 9.84 -10.80 33.12
CA THR A 32 8.90 -11.04 32.03
C THR A 32 8.88 -9.76 31.19
N HIS A 33 9.72 -9.69 30.15
CA HIS A 33 9.80 -8.53 29.27
C HIS A 33 8.44 -8.33 28.59
N VAL A 34 7.66 -7.38 29.12
CA VAL A 34 6.35 -7.03 28.57
C VAL A 34 6.61 -6.24 27.30
N PHE A 35 6.35 -6.86 26.15
CA PHE A 35 6.52 -6.23 24.85
C PHE A 35 5.70 -4.95 24.75
N SER A 36 6.36 -3.84 24.41
CA SER A 36 5.76 -2.54 24.09
C SER A 36 5.97 -2.21 22.62
N VAL A 37 5.01 -1.50 22.02
CA VAL A 37 5.13 -0.97 20.64
C VAL A 37 6.27 0.05 20.52
N PHE A 38 6.70 0.62 21.64
CA PHE A 38 7.80 1.58 21.72
C PHE A 38 9.14 0.98 22.16
N ASP A 39 9.22 -0.35 22.37
CA ASP A 39 10.45 -0.99 22.85
C ASP A 39 11.63 -0.66 21.92
N GLY A 40 12.66 -0.01 22.46
CA GLY A 40 13.85 0.43 21.72
C GLY A 40 13.70 1.78 20.98
N CYS A 41 12.51 2.38 20.99
CA CYS A 41 12.17 3.66 20.34
C CYS A 41 11.56 4.70 21.32
N GLU A 42 11.76 4.51 22.62
CA GLU A 42 11.17 5.31 23.70
C GLU A 42 11.51 6.81 23.62
N GLU A 43 12.69 7.15 23.12
CA GLU A 43 13.15 8.54 22.94
C GLU A 43 12.67 9.17 21.61
N MET A 44 12.11 8.37 20.69
CA MET A 44 11.73 8.79 19.33
C MET A 44 10.34 8.27 18.95
N VAL A 45 9.35 8.45 19.84
CA VAL A 45 8.00 7.92 19.66
C VAL A 45 7.19 8.56 18.52
N ALA A 46 7.56 9.77 18.09
CA ALA A 46 6.76 10.56 17.16
C ALA A 46 6.49 9.86 15.82
N GLY A 47 7.49 9.18 15.26
CA GLY A 47 7.32 8.44 14.00
C GLY A 47 6.35 7.26 14.14
N VAL A 48 6.49 6.50 15.24
CA VAL A 48 5.60 5.38 15.57
C VAL A 48 4.16 5.86 15.81
N VAL A 49 3.98 6.95 16.57
CA VAL A 49 2.65 7.54 16.82
C VAL A 49 2.01 8.02 15.52
N PHE A 50 2.77 8.62 14.62
CA PHE A 50 2.27 9.06 13.32
C PHE A 50 1.74 7.89 12.48
N ASP A 51 2.50 6.80 12.36
CA ASP A 51 2.04 5.61 11.63
C ASP A 51 0.81 4.98 12.29
N LEU A 52 0.78 4.86 13.62
CA LEU A 52 -0.39 4.36 14.35
C LEU A 52 -1.64 5.23 14.11
N ALA A 53 -1.49 6.55 14.05
CA ALA A 53 -2.61 7.46 13.75
C ALA A 53 -3.17 7.22 12.34
N ILE A 54 -2.29 7.04 11.35
CA ILE A 54 -2.70 6.69 9.97
C ILE A 54 -3.37 5.31 9.92
N GLN A 55 -2.89 4.35 10.68
CA GLN A 55 -3.51 3.03 10.79
C GLN A 55 -4.93 3.12 11.36
N CYS A 56 -5.18 3.93 12.40
CA CYS A 56 -6.53 4.19 12.91
C CYS A 56 -7.43 4.80 11.82
N PHE A 57 -6.91 5.73 11.03
CA PHE A 57 -7.64 6.33 9.90
C PHE A 57 -8.01 5.28 8.85
N ASN A 58 -7.07 4.37 8.52
CA ASN A 58 -7.32 3.26 7.60
C ASN A 58 -8.36 2.27 8.13
N VAL A 59 -8.39 1.99 9.43
CA VAL A 59 -9.42 1.14 10.03
C VAL A 59 -10.80 1.77 9.90
N ILE A 60 -10.93 3.05 10.21
CA ILE A 60 -12.22 3.74 10.25
C ILE A 60 -12.76 4.04 8.84
N ILE A 61 -11.90 4.47 7.92
CA ILE A 61 -12.31 4.95 6.59
C ILE A 61 -11.88 3.99 5.48
N GLY A 62 -10.65 3.48 5.56
CA GLY A 62 -10.09 2.57 4.56
C GLY A 62 -10.86 1.25 4.47
N ILE A 63 -11.22 0.61 5.58
CA ILE A 63 -11.99 -0.65 5.55
C ILE A 63 -13.36 -0.45 4.87
N PRO A 64 -14.22 0.50 5.29
CA PRO A 64 -15.49 0.73 4.59
C PRO A 64 -15.30 1.08 3.12
N ALA A 65 -14.32 1.93 2.78
CA ALA A 65 -14.08 2.32 1.41
C ALA A 65 -13.70 1.12 0.53
N ASN A 66 -12.77 0.26 0.98
CA ASN A 66 -12.35 -0.92 0.23
C ASN A 66 -13.48 -1.96 0.09
N ILE A 67 -14.30 -2.16 1.14
CA ILE A 67 -15.48 -3.03 1.06
C ILE A 67 -16.49 -2.49 0.03
N LEU A 68 -16.72 -1.17 0.00
CA LEU A 68 -17.59 -0.54 -0.99
C LEU A 68 -17.06 -0.70 -2.42
N VAL A 69 -15.74 -0.60 -2.63
CA VAL A 69 -15.12 -0.88 -3.92
C VAL A 69 -15.39 -2.33 -4.34
N LEU A 70 -15.11 -3.30 -3.47
CA LEU A 70 -15.37 -4.72 -3.74
C LEU A 70 -16.83 -4.98 -4.07
N ALA A 71 -17.75 -4.45 -3.27
CA ALA A 71 -19.19 -4.61 -3.47
C ALA A 71 -19.64 -4.00 -4.80
N ASN A 72 -19.08 -2.85 -5.19
CA ASN A 72 -19.35 -2.23 -6.48
C ASN A 72 -18.83 -3.10 -7.65
N LEU A 73 -17.59 -3.59 -7.57
CA LEU A 73 -17.01 -4.46 -8.60
C LEU A 73 -17.81 -5.76 -8.78
N ILE A 74 -18.30 -6.35 -7.68
CA ILE A 74 -19.13 -7.56 -7.75
C ILE A 74 -20.49 -7.27 -8.40
N LYS A 75 -21.12 -6.13 -8.09
CA LYS A 75 -22.44 -5.76 -8.61
C LYS A 75 -22.42 -5.33 -10.07
N THR A 76 -21.35 -4.67 -10.51
CA THR A 76 -21.19 -4.18 -11.89
C THR A 76 -20.65 -5.25 -12.84
N ARG A 77 -20.39 -6.47 -12.35
CA ARG A 77 -19.76 -7.59 -13.09
C ARG A 77 -20.44 -7.99 -14.42
N ASN A 78 -21.67 -7.54 -14.68
CA ASN A 78 -22.35 -7.73 -15.97
C ASN A 78 -21.72 -6.90 -17.11
N GLU A 79 -20.95 -5.85 -16.80
CA GLU A 79 -20.11 -5.12 -17.74
C GLU A 79 -18.65 -5.23 -17.26
N PRO A 80 -17.82 -6.11 -17.84
CA PRO A 80 -16.46 -6.30 -17.36
C PRO A 80 -15.62 -5.06 -17.67
N LEU A 81 -15.43 -4.17 -16.68
CA LEU A 81 -14.33 -3.21 -16.77
C LEU A 81 -13.02 -4.00 -16.71
N THR A 82 -12.15 -3.66 -17.62
CA THR A 82 -10.97 -4.43 -17.95
C THR A 82 -9.97 -4.50 -16.77
N SER A 83 -9.80 -3.43 -15.99
CA SER A 83 -8.87 -3.36 -14.85
C SER A 83 -9.41 -3.87 -13.51
N ASP A 84 -10.63 -4.42 -13.47
CA ASP A 84 -11.35 -4.68 -12.21
C ASP A 84 -10.71 -5.76 -11.33
N ILE A 85 -10.01 -6.73 -11.92
CA ILE A 85 -9.36 -7.81 -11.16
C ILE A 85 -8.25 -7.25 -10.27
N PHE A 86 -7.36 -6.42 -10.83
CA PHE A 86 -6.26 -5.84 -10.06
C PHE A 86 -6.78 -4.91 -8.97
N LEU A 87 -7.78 -4.09 -9.30
CA LEU A 87 -8.40 -3.19 -8.32
C LEU A 87 -9.14 -3.96 -7.22
N GLY A 88 -9.84 -5.04 -7.57
CA GLY A 88 -10.50 -5.91 -6.61
C GLY A 88 -9.51 -6.62 -5.68
N CYS A 89 -8.42 -7.17 -6.23
CA CYS A 89 -7.36 -7.77 -5.41
C CYS A 89 -6.70 -6.74 -4.49
N LEU A 90 -6.40 -5.54 -4.99
CA LEU A 90 -5.85 -4.45 -4.18
C LEU A 90 -6.81 -4.08 -3.03
N ALA A 91 -8.09 -3.85 -3.33
CA ALA A 91 -9.09 -3.53 -2.32
C ALA A 91 -9.28 -4.64 -1.29
N PHE A 92 -9.22 -5.90 -1.72
CA PHE A 92 -9.24 -7.05 -0.80
C PHE A 92 -8.02 -7.07 0.14
N MET A 93 -6.82 -6.85 -0.39
CA MET A 93 -5.59 -6.83 0.42
C MET A 93 -5.57 -5.66 1.40
N ASP A 94 -6.01 -4.47 0.96
CA ASP A 94 -6.11 -3.29 1.84
C ASP A 94 -7.17 -3.49 2.94
N ALA A 95 -8.32 -4.10 2.63
CA ALA A 95 -9.32 -4.45 3.64
C ALA A 95 -8.79 -5.49 4.64
N TYR A 96 -8.11 -6.54 4.15
CA TYR A 96 -7.45 -7.55 4.98
C TYR A 96 -6.43 -6.91 5.95
N PHE A 97 -5.57 -6.02 5.44
CA PHE A 97 -4.60 -5.30 6.26
C PHE A 97 -5.28 -4.43 7.33
N GLY A 98 -6.37 -3.74 6.97
CA GLY A 98 -7.18 -2.99 7.93
C GLY A 98 -7.76 -3.85 9.05
N PHE A 99 -8.31 -5.02 8.75
CA PHE A 99 -8.79 -5.94 9.79
C PHE A 99 -7.64 -6.48 10.66
N MET A 100 -6.49 -6.80 10.06
CA MET A 100 -5.31 -7.24 10.80
C MET A 100 -4.72 -6.14 11.70
N THR A 101 -4.95 -4.87 11.37
CA THR A 101 -4.59 -3.73 12.23
C THR A 101 -5.44 -3.71 13.51
N ILE A 102 -6.71 -4.10 13.46
CA ILE A 102 -7.54 -4.24 14.67
C ILE A 102 -6.99 -5.36 15.56
N VAL A 103 -6.68 -6.50 14.95
CA VAL A 103 -6.03 -7.64 15.63
C VAL A 103 -4.69 -7.21 16.23
N ALA A 104 -3.95 -6.33 15.54
CA ALA A 104 -2.69 -5.79 16.01
C ALA A 104 -2.85 -5.01 17.32
N PHE A 105 -3.81 -4.08 17.37
CA PHE A 105 -4.12 -3.33 18.58
C PHE A 105 -4.53 -4.23 19.75
N LEU A 106 -5.38 -5.24 19.50
CA LEU A 106 -5.75 -6.22 20.53
C LEU A 106 -4.54 -7.01 21.04
N ASN A 107 -3.62 -7.38 20.14
CA ASN A 107 -2.41 -8.08 20.55
C ASN A 107 -1.44 -7.20 21.33
N PHE A 108 -1.32 -5.92 20.99
CA PHE A 108 -0.46 -4.97 21.71
C PHE A 108 -0.95 -4.68 23.12
N TYR A 109 -2.25 -4.42 23.28
CA TYR A 109 -2.78 -3.98 24.57
C TYR A 109 -3.30 -5.11 25.46
N HIS A 110 -3.81 -6.20 24.87
CA HIS A 110 -4.46 -7.28 25.62
C HIS A 110 -3.73 -8.63 25.52
N TRP A 111 -3.60 -9.22 24.32
CA TRP A 111 -3.19 -10.63 24.23
C TRP A 111 -1.69 -10.87 24.42
N LYS A 112 -0.83 -9.95 23.99
CA LYS A 112 0.63 -10.04 24.07
C LYS A 112 1.19 -11.39 23.59
N SER A 113 0.57 -11.95 22.54
CA SER A 113 0.90 -13.28 22.02
C SER A 113 1.96 -13.22 20.94
N THR A 114 2.93 -14.13 20.99
CA THR A 114 3.96 -14.33 19.95
C THR A 114 3.34 -14.67 18.60
N MET A 115 2.22 -15.40 18.59
CA MET A 115 1.51 -15.72 17.35
C MET A 115 0.91 -14.46 16.72
N GLY A 116 0.31 -13.60 17.55
CA GLY A 116 -0.20 -12.31 17.10
C GLY A 116 0.89 -11.44 16.47
N TRP A 117 2.10 -11.44 17.04
CA TRP A 117 3.25 -10.72 16.49
C TRP A 117 3.70 -11.23 15.12
N ARG A 118 3.74 -12.55 14.94
CA ARG A 118 4.05 -13.15 13.63
C ARG A 118 2.96 -12.83 12.60
N SER A 119 1.70 -12.94 12.98
CA SER A 119 0.58 -12.61 12.10
C SER A 119 0.60 -11.15 11.67
N MET A 120 0.93 -10.21 12.57
CA MET A 120 1.09 -8.80 12.21
C MET A 120 2.22 -8.59 11.20
N LYS A 121 3.41 -9.13 11.47
CA LYS A 121 4.55 -9.02 10.52
C LYS A 121 4.21 -9.55 9.13
N PHE A 122 3.49 -10.66 9.07
CA PHE A 122 2.99 -11.21 7.84
C PHE A 122 2.06 -10.22 7.12
N SER A 123 1.10 -9.64 7.83
CA SER A 123 0.16 -8.66 7.26
C SER A 123 0.84 -7.40 6.76
N TYR A 124 1.85 -6.87 7.47
CA TYR A 124 2.68 -5.78 6.95
C TYR A 124 3.40 -6.18 5.67
N GLY A 125 4.01 -7.37 5.63
CA GLY A 125 4.66 -7.86 4.41
C GLY A 125 3.68 -7.99 3.22
N VAL A 126 2.44 -8.42 3.48
CA VAL A 126 1.39 -8.45 2.45
C VAL A 126 1.10 -7.04 1.95
N LYS A 127 0.92 -6.06 2.84
CA LYS A 127 0.60 -4.68 2.48
C LYS A 127 1.73 -4.00 1.69
N ASP A 128 2.95 -4.17 2.16
CA ASP A 128 4.17 -3.58 1.60
C ASP A 128 4.30 -3.92 0.11
N THR A 129 4.11 -5.20 -0.25
CA THR A 129 4.31 -5.69 -1.61
C THR A 129 3.05 -5.61 -2.48
N SER A 130 1.87 -5.95 -1.94
CA SER A 130 0.64 -5.99 -2.76
C SER A 130 0.24 -4.63 -3.31
N GLY A 131 0.40 -3.56 -2.52
CA GLY A 131 0.03 -2.19 -2.91
C GLY A 131 0.75 -1.71 -4.17
N PRO A 132 2.09 -1.53 -4.11
CA PRO A 132 2.89 -1.07 -5.24
C PRO A 132 2.76 -1.96 -6.48
N LEU A 133 2.74 -3.28 -6.32
CA LEU A 133 2.67 -4.21 -7.45
C LEU A 133 1.29 -4.20 -8.13
N PHE A 134 0.18 -4.25 -7.38
CA PHE A 134 -1.14 -4.19 -8.01
C PHE A 134 -1.40 -2.83 -8.66
N LEU A 135 -0.94 -1.72 -8.06
CA LEU A 135 -1.02 -0.41 -8.70
C LEU A 135 -0.19 -0.32 -9.99
N SER A 136 0.99 -0.94 -10.00
CA SER A 136 1.81 -1.08 -11.21
C SER A 136 1.07 -1.85 -12.31
N CYS A 137 0.35 -2.91 -11.94
CA CYS A 137 -0.49 -3.69 -12.86
C CYS A 137 -1.67 -2.87 -13.40
N VAL A 138 -2.36 -2.11 -12.53
CA VAL A 138 -3.44 -1.18 -12.94
C VAL A 138 -2.88 -0.12 -13.90
N CYS A 139 -1.68 0.39 -13.63
CA CYS A 139 -1.04 1.40 -14.46
C CYS A 139 -0.63 0.83 -15.83
N LEU A 140 -0.07 -0.37 -15.86
CA LEU A 140 0.23 -1.12 -17.09
C LEU A 140 -1.03 -1.35 -17.93
N ASP A 141 -2.13 -1.77 -17.31
CA ASP A 141 -3.41 -2.02 -18.00
C ASP A 141 -3.91 -0.75 -18.72
N ARG A 142 -3.90 0.39 -18.01
CA ARG A 142 -4.27 1.69 -18.58
C ARG A 142 -3.29 2.17 -19.65
N PHE A 143 -2.00 1.92 -19.45
CA PHE A 143 -0.96 2.29 -20.40
C PHE A 143 -1.16 1.57 -21.74
N ILE A 144 -1.37 0.25 -21.71
CA ILE A 144 -1.64 -0.54 -22.92
C ILE A 144 -2.94 -0.07 -23.59
N ALA A 145 -3.99 0.17 -22.81
CA ALA A 145 -5.29 0.62 -23.33
C ALA A 145 -5.21 1.96 -24.08
N VAL A 146 -4.41 2.91 -23.58
CA VAL A 146 -4.31 4.26 -24.15
C VAL A 146 -3.29 4.33 -25.29
N LEU A 147 -2.11 3.72 -25.14
CA LEU A 147 -1.04 3.83 -26.13
C LEU A 147 -1.14 2.78 -27.24
N PHE A 148 -1.71 1.61 -26.95
CA PHE A 148 -1.76 0.48 -27.88
C PHE A 148 -3.18 -0.12 -27.97
N PRO A 149 -4.20 0.65 -28.40
CA PRO A 149 -5.60 0.22 -28.38
C PRO A 149 -5.85 -1.04 -29.24
N ILE A 150 -5.12 -1.22 -30.34
CA ILE A 150 -5.22 -2.42 -31.19
C ILE A 150 -4.69 -3.65 -30.46
N ALA A 151 -3.53 -3.55 -29.81
CA ALA A 151 -2.96 -4.63 -29.01
C ALA A 151 -3.85 -4.94 -27.79
N PHE A 152 -4.46 -3.93 -27.17
CA PHE A 152 -5.42 -4.08 -26.08
C PHE A 152 -6.64 -4.91 -26.49
N GLY A 153 -7.15 -4.71 -27.71
CA GLY A 153 -8.26 -5.50 -28.27
C GLY A 153 -7.87 -6.94 -28.64
N GLN A 154 -6.61 -7.19 -29.02
CA GLN A 154 -6.12 -8.52 -29.43
C GLN A 154 -5.61 -9.37 -28.26
N LEU A 155 -5.12 -8.75 -27.19
CA LEU A 155 -4.75 -9.44 -25.95
C LEU A 155 -5.99 -10.15 -25.41
N LYS A 156 -5.91 -11.48 -25.20
CA LYS A 156 -6.94 -12.25 -24.48
C LYS A 156 -7.01 -11.72 -23.05
N ALA A 157 -7.80 -10.66 -22.86
CA ALA A 157 -7.60 -9.69 -21.79
C ALA A 157 -7.71 -10.29 -20.39
N ILE A 158 -8.50 -11.37 -20.27
CA ILE A 158 -8.68 -12.07 -19.00
C ILE A 158 -7.50 -12.95 -18.61
N LYS A 159 -6.84 -13.61 -19.57
CA LYS A 159 -5.79 -14.61 -19.28
C LYS A 159 -4.53 -13.96 -18.72
N TYR A 160 -4.07 -12.87 -19.34
CA TYR A 160 -2.88 -12.15 -18.86
C TYR A 160 -3.13 -11.51 -17.50
N ARG A 161 -4.33 -10.97 -17.25
CA ARG A 161 -4.67 -10.34 -15.97
C ARG A 161 -4.70 -11.35 -14.83
N ILE A 162 -5.31 -12.51 -15.05
CA ILE A 162 -5.27 -13.61 -14.08
C ILE A 162 -3.83 -14.05 -13.84
N GLY A 163 -3.05 -14.27 -14.92
CA GLY A 163 -1.63 -14.65 -14.79
C GLY A 163 -0.82 -13.66 -13.97
N LEU A 164 -0.92 -12.36 -14.28
CA LEU A 164 -0.21 -11.30 -13.56
C LEU A 164 -0.68 -11.18 -12.11
N THR A 165 -1.99 -11.34 -11.86
CA THR A 165 -2.54 -11.36 -10.50
C THR A 165 -1.95 -12.51 -9.69
N ILE A 166 -1.89 -13.72 -10.24
CA ILE A 166 -1.30 -14.88 -9.57
C ILE A 166 0.18 -14.62 -9.26
N VAL A 167 0.95 -14.07 -10.22
CA VAL A 167 2.36 -13.73 -10.00
C VAL A 167 2.53 -12.73 -8.87
N VAL A 168 1.75 -11.64 -8.86
CA VAL A 168 1.79 -10.62 -7.80
C VAL A 168 1.43 -11.23 -6.44
N LEU A 169 0.41 -12.07 -6.37
CA LEU A 169 0.03 -12.76 -5.12
C LEU A 169 1.14 -13.68 -4.62
N LEU A 170 1.76 -14.48 -5.50
CA LEU A 170 2.86 -15.36 -5.13
C LEU A 170 4.06 -14.57 -4.59
N LEU A 171 4.44 -13.49 -5.26
CA LEU A 171 5.51 -12.60 -4.78
C LEU A 171 5.16 -11.99 -3.42
N THR A 172 3.93 -11.49 -3.27
CA THR A 172 3.42 -10.91 -2.03
C THR A 172 3.51 -11.91 -0.87
N PHE A 173 2.98 -13.13 -1.06
CA PHE A 173 2.99 -14.13 0.01
C PHE A 173 4.38 -14.69 0.30
N ALA A 174 5.24 -14.81 -0.71
CA ALA A 174 6.63 -15.20 -0.51
C ALA A 174 7.38 -14.15 0.33
N TYR A 175 7.26 -12.87 -0.04
CA TYR A 175 7.85 -11.76 0.70
C TYR A 175 7.31 -11.67 2.13
N ALA A 176 5.99 -11.75 2.32
CA ALA A 176 5.36 -11.72 3.64
C ALA A 176 5.80 -12.89 4.54
N SER A 177 5.95 -14.08 3.97
CA SER A 177 6.44 -15.26 4.71
C SER A 177 7.90 -15.07 5.11
N ALA A 178 8.75 -14.59 4.19
CA ALA A 178 10.14 -14.28 4.45
C ALA A 178 10.32 -13.22 5.56
N LYS A 179 9.52 -12.15 5.51
CA LYS A 179 9.47 -11.09 6.54
C LYS A 179 9.08 -11.65 7.93
N THR A 180 8.19 -12.64 7.96
CA THR A 180 7.70 -13.25 9.20
C THR A 180 8.74 -14.16 9.84
N VAL A 181 9.45 -14.96 9.05
CA VAL A 181 10.52 -15.86 9.53
C VAL A 181 11.74 -15.04 9.99
N GLY A 182 12.07 -13.97 9.26
CA GLY A 182 13.23 -13.13 9.54
C GLY A 182 14.57 -13.82 9.28
N GLY A 183 15.68 -13.15 9.63
CA GLY A 183 17.02 -13.72 9.54
C GLY A 183 17.64 -13.75 8.13
N LEU A 184 17.01 -13.09 7.15
CA LEU A 184 17.57 -12.91 5.82
C LEU A 184 18.41 -11.63 5.76
N PRO A 185 19.71 -11.73 5.44
CA PRO A 185 20.56 -10.54 5.30
C PRO A 185 20.06 -9.68 4.14
N ASN A 186 20.10 -8.35 4.30
CA ASN A 186 19.68 -7.38 3.29
C ASN A 186 18.21 -7.48 2.84
N PHE A 187 17.31 -8.03 3.67
CA PHE A 187 15.89 -8.15 3.33
C PHE A 187 15.23 -6.79 3.02
N GLU A 188 15.58 -5.74 3.77
CA GLU A 188 15.06 -4.38 3.55
C GLU A 188 15.45 -3.79 2.17
N LYS A 189 16.58 -4.26 1.60
CA LYS A 189 17.00 -3.86 0.24
C LYS A 189 16.10 -4.46 -0.83
N VAL A 190 15.47 -5.61 -0.58
CA VAL A 190 14.49 -6.22 -1.49
C VAL A 190 13.26 -5.33 -1.62
N PHE A 191 12.71 -4.88 -0.48
CA PHE A 191 11.59 -3.94 -0.47
C PHE A 191 11.94 -2.61 -1.13
N THR A 192 13.13 -2.08 -0.81
CA THR A 192 13.62 -0.84 -1.41
C THR A 192 13.71 -0.95 -2.94
N GLY A 193 14.26 -2.05 -3.45
CA GLY A 193 14.31 -2.32 -4.89
C GLY A 193 12.91 -2.47 -5.51
N GLU A 194 12.01 -3.17 -4.83
CA GLU A 194 10.62 -3.35 -5.28
C GLU A 194 9.87 -2.02 -5.38
N VAL A 195 9.89 -1.20 -4.32
CA VAL A 195 9.18 0.08 -4.28
C VAL A 195 9.78 1.09 -5.27
N LEU A 196 11.11 1.09 -5.45
CA LEU A 196 11.79 1.90 -6.47
C LEU A 196 11.33 1.54 -7.89
N PHE A 197 11.32 0.23 -8.19
CA PHE A 197 10.88 -0.26 -9.49
C PHE A 197 9.41 0.07 -9.73
N ALA A 198 8.53 -0.25 -8.78
CA ALA A 198 7.10 0.01 -8.88
C ALA A 198 6.81 1.52 -9.02
N PHE A 199 7.46 2.37 -8.22
CA PHE A 199 7.30 3.82 -8.32
C PHE A 199 7.74 4.36 -9.66
N THR A 200 8.93 3.99 -10.12
CA THR A 200 9.46 4.43 -11.41
C THR A 200 8.53 4.01 -12.55
N TRP A 201 8.09 2.75 -12.53
CA TRP A 201 7.14 2.22 -13.51
C TRP A 201 5.82 3.00 -13.50
N MET A 202 5.22 3.20 -12.31
CA MET A 202 3.99 3.95 -12.16
C MET A 202 4.11 5.39 -12.67
N VAL A 203 5.21 6.10 -12.38
CA VAL A 203 5.44 7.46 -12.86
C VAL A 203 5.60 7.48 -14.38
N VAL A 204 6.44 6.61 -14.94
CA VAL A 204 6.67 6.53 -16.40
C VAL A 204 5.37 6.25 -17.13
N CYS A 205 4.59 5.27 -16.67
CA CYS A 205 3.31 4.93 -17.29
C CYS A 205 2.29 6.08 -17.22
N ASN A 206 2.12 6.73 -16.06
CA ASN A 206 1.19 7.84 -15.93
C ASN A 206 1.62 9.06 -16.77
N VAL A 207 2.93 9.38 -16.81
CA VAL A 207 3.46 10.46 -17.64
C VAL A 207 3.27 10.16 -19.12
N ALA A 208 3.51 8.93 -19.56
CA ALA A 208 3.29 8.52 -20.95
C ALA A 208 1.80 8.59 -21.34
N ILE A 209 0.88 8.19 -20.45
CA ILE A 209 -0.56 8.34 -20.65
C ILE A 209 -0.93 9.83 -20.77
N LEU A 210 -0.45 10.68 -19.86
CA LEU A 210 -0.69 12.13 -19.90
C LEU A 210 -0.16 12.74 -21.21
N TRP A 211 1.02 12.31 -21.65
CA TRP A 211 1.61 12.76 -22.89
C TRP A 211 0.81 12.32 -24.11
N ALA A 212 0.34 11.06 -24.16
CA ALA A 212 -0.52 10.57 -25.24
C ALA A 212 -1.86 11.33 -25.29
N LEU A 213 -2.49 11.55 -24.13
CA LEU A 213 -3.72 12.33 -24.02
C LEU A 213 -3.50 13.78 -24.49
N LYS A 214 -2.37 14.40 -24.11
CA LYS A 214 -1.97 15.76 -24.53
C LYS A 214 -1.62 15.82 -26.01
N ARG A 215 -0.96 14.81 -26.59
CA ARG A 215 -0.56 14.78 -28.01
C ARG A 215 -1.74 14.56 -28.95
N SER A 216 -2.82 13.91 -28.49
CA SER A 216 -4.08 13.82 -29.25
C SER A 216 -4.79 15.16 -29.50
N ARG A 217 -4.16 16.27 -29.08
CA ARG A 217 -4.53 17.69 -29.28
C ARG A 217 -4.06 18.25 -30.65
N GLY A 218 -3.76 17.39 -31.63
CA GLY A 218 -3.17 17.81 -32.92
C GLY A 218 -4.20 18.31 -33.94
N SER A 219 -3.97 19.54 -34.43
CA SER A 219 -4.43 20.14 -35.70
C SER A 219 -5.90 20.59 -35.82
N GLY A 220 -6.24 21.70 -35.16
CA GLY A 220 -7.37 22.56 -35.56
C GLY A 220 -8.55 22.59 -34.58
N LYS A 221 -8.79 23.79 -34.02
CA LYS A 221 -9.86 24.20 -33.08
C LYS A 221 -9.78 23.64 -31.66
N ASP A 222 -9.81 24.58 -30.72
CA ASP A 222 -9.09 24.56 -29.45
C ASP A 222 -9.99 24.19 -28.25
N GLU A 223 -10.61 23.00 -28.28
CA GLU A 223 -11.22 22.43 -27.08
C GLU A 223 -10.90 20.94 -26.95
N MET A 224 -10.25 20.57 -25.85
CA MET A 224 -10.12 19.16 -25.50
C MET A 224 -11.51 18.61 -25.20
N ASN A 225 -11.96 17.63 -26.00
CA ASN A 225 -13.24 16.95 -25.80
C ASN A 225 -13.44 16.66 -24.29
N PRO A 226 -14.62 16.97 -23.72
CA PRO A 226 -14.89 16.85 -22.30
C PRO A 226 -14.49 15.49 -21.71
N MET A 227 -14.63 14.39 -22.47
CA MET A 227 -14.21 13.05 -22.05
C MET A 227 -12.68 12.94 -21.88
N LYS A 228 -11.90 13.50 -22.81
CA LYS A 228 -10.44 13.54 -22.73
C LYS A 228 -9.97 14.44 -21.59
N ARG A 229 -10.65 15.57 -21.35
CA ARG A 229 -10.34 16.47 -20.22
C ARG A 229 -10.58 15.78 -18.88
N LYS A 230 -11.67 15.04 -18.75
CA LYS A 230 -11.97 14.21 -17.58
C LYS A 230 -10.88 13.16 -17.37
N ALA A 231 -10.49 12.42 -18.42
CA ALA A 231 -9.43 11.42 -18.35
C ALA A 231 -8.06 12.02 -17.98
N PHE A 232 -7.69 13.17 -18.55
CA PHE A 232 -6.43 13.84 -18.24
C PHE A 232 -6.36 14.27 -16.76
N LYS A 233 -7.40 14.95 -16.26
CA LYS A 233 -7.51 15.34 -14.85
C LYS A 233 -7.46 14.12 -13.93
N MET A 234 -8.11 13.03 -14.34
CA MET A 234 -8.13 11.77 -13.61
C MET A 234 -6.72 11.17 -13.44
N VAL A 235 -5.97 11.05 -14.53
CA VAL A 235 -4.60 10.49 -14.54
C VAL A 235 -3.64 11.41 -13.78
N LEU A 236 -3.78 12.74 -13.94
CA LEU A 236 -2.97 13.70 -13.20
C LEU A 236 -3.19 13.58 -11.68
N SER A 237 -4.45 13.46 -11.26
CA SER A 237 -4.78 13.22 -9.84
C SER A 237 -4.18 11.92 -9.31
N ILE A 238 -4.19 10.84 -10.10
CA ILE A 238 -3.54 9.57 -9.72
C ILE A 238 -2.02 9.75 -9.57
N LEU A 239 -1.38 10.45 -10.51
CA LEU A 239 0.06 10.70 -10.46
C LEU A 239 0.44 11.49 -9.20
N ILE A 240 -0.34 12.52 -8.85
CA ILE A 240 -0.11 13.29 -7.61
C ILE A 240 -0.22 12.38 -6.39
N ILE A 241 -1.26 11.53 -6.31
CA ILE A 241 -1.43 10.58 -5.20
C ILE A 241 -0.24 9.61 -5.10
N ILE A 242 0.24 9.09 -6.24
CA ILE A 242 1.39 8.17 -6.28
C ILE A 242 2.65 8.88 -5.77
N ILE A 243 2.91 10.10 -6.23
CA ILE A 243 4.06 10.89 -5.77
C ILE A 243 3.95 11.13 -4.27
N SER A 244 2.82 11.61 -3.76
CA SER A 244 2.67 11.91 -2.33
C SER A 244 2.84 10.69 -1.42
N ASN A 245 2.36 9.51 -1.85
CA ASN A 245 2.36 8.31 -1.00
C ASN A 245 3.63 7.46 -1.12
N TYR A 246 4.28 7.45 -2.29
CA TYR A 246 5.42 6.57 -2.56
C TYR A 246 6.76 7.30 -2.73
N LEU A 247 6.77 8.63 -2.92
CA LEU A 247 8.02 9.38 -2.95
C LEU A 247 8.78 9.32 -1.61
N PRO A 248 8.15 9.41 -0.43
CA PRO A 248 8.87 9.35 0.85
C PRO A 248 9.74 8.10 1.03
N PRO A 249 9.21 6.85 0.88
CA PRO A 249 10.06 5.66 0.98
C PRO A 249 11.12 5.60 -0.12
N VAL A 250 10.78 5.98 -1.35
CA VAL A 250 11.72 5.99 -2.49
C VAL A 250 12.88 6.97 -2.29
N ALA A 251 12.63 8.11 -1.65
CA ALA A 251 13.63 9.12 -1.40
C ALA A 251 14.53 8.80 -0.19
N LEU A 252 14.04 8.03 0.79
CA LEU A 252 14.71 7.85 2.07
C LEU A 252 15.30 6.45 2.27
N PHE A 253 14.66 5.39 1.78
CA PHE A 253 15.10 4.02 2.01
C PHE A 253 16.43 3.65 1.31
N PRO A 254 16.73 4.15 0.09
CA PRO A 254 18.04 3.90 -0.54
C PRO A 254 19.23 4.44 0.27
N PHE A 255 18.97 5.41 1.15
CA PHE A 255 19.98 6.02 2.01
C PHE A 255 19.96 5.47 3.44
N GLU A 256 19.33 4.30 3.67
CA GLU A 256 19.32 3.63 4.97
C GLU A 256 20.69 3.60 5.65
N ASP A 257 21.74 3.22 4.89
CA ASP A 257 23.13 3.10 5.36
C ASP A 257 23.74 4.44 5.84
N HIS A 258 23.12 5.59 5.52
CA HIS A 258 23.56 6.92 5.97
C HIS A 258 22.90 7.38 7.28
N TYR A 259 21.82 6.72 7.71
CA TYR A 259 21.13 7.05 8.95
C TYR A 259 21.69 6.24 10.12
N PRO A 260 21.77 6.81 11.33
CA PRO A 260 21.94 6.01 12.54
C PRO A 260 20.79 4.99 12.63
N HIS A 261 21.12 3.71 12.87
CA HIS A 261 20.15 2.60 12.85
C HIS A 261 18.87 2.89 13.66
N LYS A 262 19.01 3.44 14.86
CA LYS A 262 17.87 3.83 15.71
C LYS A 262 16.96 4.89 15.06
N VAL A 263 17.53 5.89 14.39
CA VAL A 263 16.76 6.96 13.73
C VAL A 263 15.99 6.39 12.54
N PHE A 264 16.64 5.52 11.76
CA PHE A 264 15.99 4.88 10.61
C PHE A 264 14.79 4.05 11.05
N THR A 265 15.00 3.13 12.00
CA THR A 265 13.98 2.18 12.45
C THR A 265 12.86 2.85 13.26
N CYS A 266 13.15 3.83 14.11
CA CYS A 266 12.15 4.42 15.00
C CYS A 266 11.43 5.64 14.41
N TYR A 267 11.99 6.28 13.39
CA TYR A 267 11.43 7.51 12.85
C TYR A 267 11.22 7.46 11.34
N VAL A 268 12.28 7.27 10.56
CA VAL A 268 12.22 7.33 9.08
C VAL A 268 11.29 6.25 8.53
N GLN A 269 11.48 5.01 8.96
CA GLN A 269 10.75 3.86 8.48
C GLN A 269 9.26 3.92 8.83
N PRO A 270 8.83 4.16 10.09
CA PRO A 270 7.41 4.35 10.42
C PRO A 270 6.76 5.48 9.65
N VAL A 271 7.44 6.64 9.52
CA VAL A 271 6.90 7.78 8.77
C VAL A 271 6.71 7.43 7.29
N CYS A 272 7.69 6.79 6.65
CA CYS A 272 7.58 6.37 5.26
C CYS A 272 6.46 5.34 5.06
N PHE A 273 6.35 4.35 5.95
CA PHE A 273 5.26 3.38 5.89
C PHE A 273 3.90 4.03 6.10
N ALA A 274 3.78 5.05 6.95
CA ALA A 274 2.54 5.81 7.10
C ALA A 274 2.05 6.41 5.77
N PHE A 275 2.96 6.96 4.95
CA PHE A 275 2.63 7.46 3.60
C PHE A 275 2.21 6.35 2.63
N VAL A 276 2.77 5.16 2.74
CA VAL A 276 2.33 4.00 1.96
C VAL A 276 0.97 3.50 2.47
N ASN A 277 0.76 3.50 3.79
CA ASN A 277 -0.43 3.00 4.44
C ASN A 277 -1.65 3.88 4.12
N ILE A 278 -1.51 5.21 4.12
CA ILE A 278 -2.62 6.11 3.78
C ILE A 278 -3.14 5.89 2.34
N SER A 279 -2.33 5.28 1.47
CA SER A 279 -2.73 4.89 0.11
C SER A 279 -3.95 3.96 0.11
N SER A 280 -4.05 3.08 1.11
CA SER A 280 -5.18 2.14 1.30
C SER A 280 -6.52 2.83 1.51
N THR A 281 -6.52 4.11 1.86
CA THR A 281 -7.74 4.91 1.99
C THR A 281 -7.93 5.85 0.82
N ILE A 282 -6.87 6.56 0.40
CA ILE A 282 -6.97 7.57 -0.67
C ILE A 282 -7.38 6.93 -2.00
N GLN A 283 -6.83 5.76 -2.34
CA GLN A 283 -7.09 5.09 -3.62
C GLN A 283 -8.54 4.62 -3.78
N PRO A 284 -9.13 3.86 -2.84
CA PRO A 284 -10.52 3.45 -2.96
C PRO A 284 -11.48 4.65 -2.88
N LEU A 285 -11.22 5.66 -2.05
CA LEU A 285 -12.03 6.88 -2.04
C LEU A 285 -11.99 7.61 -3.38
N THR A 286 -10.80 7.73 -3.97
CA THR A 286 -10.63 8.35 -5.30
C THR A 286 -11.35 7.53 -6.38
N TYR A 287 -11.39 6.21 -6.27
CA TYR A 287 -12.18 5.37 -7.18
C TYR A 287 -13.69 5.61 -6.98
N LEU A 288 -14.17 5.56 -5.74
CA LEU A 288 -15.59 5.76 -5.41
C LEU A 288 -16.10 7.15 -5.80
N SER A 289 -15.31 8.20 -5.61
CA SER A 289 -15.67 9.57 -6.00
C SER A 289 -15.77 9.78 -7.51
N ARG A 290 -15.30 8.80 -8.30
CA ARG A 290 -15.39 8.83 -9.77
C ARG A 290 -16.57 8.03 -10.29
N LEU A 291 -17.18 7.19 -9.44
CA LEU A 291 -18.39 6.47 -9.80
C LEU A 291 -19.57 7.44 -9.83
N GLU A 292 -20.30 7.45 -10.94
CA GLU A 292 -21.47 8.31 -11.08
C GLU A 292 -22.66 7.82 -10.23
N LYS A 293 -22.67 6.54 -9.86
CA LYS A 293 -23.63 5.93 -8.92
C LYS A 293 -22.91 4.93 -8.02
N VAL A 294 -23.04 5.09 -6.70
CA VAL A 294 -22.59 4.09 -5.73
C VAL A 294 -23.82 3.38 -5.17
N PRO A 295 -24.00 2.07 -5.42
CA PRO A 295 -25.25 1.36 -5.14
C PRO A 295 -25.64 1.22 -3.65
N PHE A 296 -24.83 1.72 -2.73
CA PHE A 296 -24.98 1.56 -1.28
C PHE A 296 -24.94 2.88 -0.51
N LEU A 297 -24.69 4.00 -1.18
CA LEU A 297 -24.70 5.32 -0.56
C LEU A 297 -25.91 6.10 -1.08
N PRO A 298 -26.64 6.82 -0.20
CA PRO A 298 -27.65 7.78 -0.64
C PRO A 298 -27.01 8.76 -1.63
N GLU A 299 -27.75 9.19 -2.66
CA GLU A 299 -27.22 10.12 -3.69
C GLU A 299 -26.65 11.41 -3.06
N SER A 300 -27.21 11.85 -1.93
CA SER A 300 -26.72 12.99 -1.13
C SER A 300 -25.32 12.81 -0.54
N CYS A 301 -24.90 11.57 -0.25
CA CYS A 301 -23.56 11.27 0.26
C CYS A 301 -22.54 11.20 -0.89
N VAL A 302 -22.97 10.70 -2.07
CA VAL A 302 -22.17 10.68 -3.30
C VAL A 302 -21.92 12.09 -3.83
N GLU A 303 -22.92 12.99 -3.76
CA GLU A 303 -22.77 14.41 -4.08
C GLU A 303 -21.86 15.16 -3.10
N ARG A 304 -21.74 14.74 -1.83
CA ARG A 304 -20.79 15.32 -0.87
C ARG A 304 -19.35 14.85 -1.09
N LEU A 305 -19.16 13.59 -1.51
CA LEU A 305 -17.84 13.02 -1.83
C LEU A 305 -17.31 13.47 -3.19
N SER A 306 -18.20 13.63 -4.16
CA SER A 306 -17.88 14.20 -5.46
C SER A 306 -18.08 15.70 -5.36
N CYS A 307 -17.04 16.50 -5.12
CA CYS A 307 -17.10 17.96 -5.24
C CYS A 307 -17.45 18.37 -6.69
N LYS A 308 -18.70 18.16 -7.11
CA LYS A 308 -19.25 18.62 -8.38
C LYS A 308 -19.65 20.07 -8.16
N GLU A 309 -18.84 20.96 -8.68
CA GLU A 309 -19.25 22.33 -8.94
C GLU A 309 -20.47 22.26 -9.88
N LYS A 310 -21.64 22.68 -9.38
CA LYS A 310 -22.85 22.79 -10.19
C LYS A 310 -22.61 23.89 -11.23
N GLU A 311 -22.31 23.52 -12.47
CA GLU A 311 -22.43 24.47 -13.59
C GLU A 311 -23.88 24.96 -13.63
N LYS A 312 -24.08 26.24 -13.27
CA LYS A 312 -25.36 26.92 -13.45
C LYS A 312 -25.67 26.98 -14.94
N PRO A 313 -26.89 26.64 -15.38
CA PRO A 313 -27.30 26.92 -16.74
C PRO A 313 -27.29 28.44 -16.96
N SER A 314 -26.50 28.88 -17.92
CA SER A 314 -26.52 30.26 -18.40
C SER A 314 -27.83 30.51 -19.14
N ASN A 315 -28.79 31.14 -18.49
CA ASN A 315 -29.89 31.80 -19.18
C ASN A 315 -29.37 33.09 -19.81
N LYS A 316 -29.19 33.09 -21.13
CA LYS A 316 -29.47 34.21 -22.03
C LYS A 316 -29.51 33.74 -23.46
#